data_AF-A0A922W7G8-F1
#
_entry.id   AF-A0A922W7G8-F1
#
_cell.length_a   1.000
_cell.length_b   1.000
_cell.length_c   1.000
_cell.angle_alpha   90.00
_cell.angle_beta   90.00
_cell.angle_gamma   90.00
#
_symmetry.space_group_name_H-M   'P 1'
#
loop_
_entity.id
_entity.type
_entity.pdbx_description
1 polymer ?
#
loop_
_entity_poly.entity_id
_entity_poly.type
_entity_poly.pdbx_seq_one_letter_code
_entity_poly.pdbx_strand_id
1 'polypeptide(L)'
;MVALTMPDIEADSEIDPVRVLDGFPKAKAREGLALAIGDMVEMTNDWSPSRIAVIDRQLLEDGLPSLSEIQMLSGKAVARIIRRGTIKTDAEYYLARNVAELSSEHQEKLLALIEVYKAR
;
A
#
# COMPACT_ATOMS: atom_id res chain seq x y z
N MET A 1 -10.45 -25.90 -6.58
CA MET A 1 -9.72 -24.68 -6.20
C MET A 1 -8.59 -24.49 -7.20
N VAL A 2 -8.71 -23.55 -8.12
CA VAL A 2 -7.63 -23.24 -9.08
C VAL A 2 -6.69 -22.26 -8.37
N ALA A 3 -5.45 -22.67 -8.14
CA ALA A 3 -4.41 -21.77 -7.66
C ALA A 3 -4.16 -20.73 -8.77
N LEU A 4 -4.53 -19.48 -8.53
CA LEU A 4 -4.15 -18.34 -9.36
C LEU A 4 -2.71 -17.99 -9.00
N THR A 5 -1.75 -18.68 -9.61
CA THR A 5 -0.35 -18.27 -9.59
C THR A 5 -0.22 -17.01 -10.44
N MET A 6 0.35 -15.95 -9.86
CA MET A 6 0.78 -14.78 -10.64
C MET A 6 1.79 -15.28 -11.68
N PRO A 7 1.64 -14.92 -12.97
CA PRO A 7 2.66 -15.26 -13.95
C PRO A 7 3.98 -14.57 -13.56
N ASP A 8 5.10 -15.27 -13.71
CA ASP A 8 6.42 -14.67 -13.56
C ASP A 8 6.58 -13.59 -14.62
N ILE A 9 6.57 -12.32 -14.20
CA ILE A 9 6.76 -11.17 -15.09
C ILE A 9 8.27 -10.91 -15.14
N GLU A 10 8.94 -11.35 -16.21
CA GLU A 10 10.32 -10.95 -16.48
C GLU A 10 10.38 -9.46 -16.85
N ALA A 11 11.45 -8.78 -16.41
CA ALA A 11 11.63 -7.32 -16.49
C ALA A 11 11.73 -6.73 -17.92
N ASP A 12 11.58 -7.56 -18.96
CA ASP A 12 11.62 -7.16 -20.37
C ASP A 12 10.44 -7.78 -21.17
N SER A 13 9.46 -8.33 -20.47
CA SER A 13 8.26 -8.86 -21.09
C SER A 13 7.32 -7.72 -21.47
N GLU A 14 6.71 -7.82 -22.66
CA GLU A 14 5.73 -6.88 -23.22
C GLU A 14 4.38 -6.91 -22.45
N ILE A 15 4.45 -7.10 -21.14
CA ILE A 15 3.32 -7.25 -20.24
C ILE A 15 2.80 -5.86 -19.90
N ASP A 16 1.73 -5.48 -20.61
CA ASP A 16 0.91 -4.33 -20.25
C ASP A 16 0.17 -4.62 -18.93
N PRO A 17 0.52 -3.94 -17.82
CA PRO A 17 -0.05 -4.22 -16.50
C PRO A 17 -1.57 -4.01 -16.47
N VAL A 18 -2.10 -3.10 -17.30
CA VAL A 18 -3.54 -2.84 -17.39
C VAL A 18 -4.24 -4.03 -18.04
N ARG A 19 -3.67 -4.59 -19.11
CA ARG A 19 -4.22 -5.80 -19.74
C ARG A 19 -4.18 -7.02 -18.84
N VAL A 20 -3.14 -7.15 -18.00
CA VAL A 20 -3.08 -8.22 -17.00
C VAL A 20 -4.23 -8.06 -16.00
N LEU A 21 -4.47 -6.85 -15.50
CA LEU A 21 -5.53 -6.57 -14.53
C LEU A 21 -6.94 -6.78 -15.11
N ASP A 22 -7.15 -6.55 -16.41
CA ASP A 22 -8.43 -6.82 -17.09
C ASP A 22 -8.85 -8.30 -17.03
N GLY A 23 -7.89 -9.22 -16.88
CA GLY A 23 -8.14 -10.65 -16.71
C GLY A 23 -8.68 -11.04 -15.31
N PHE A 24 -8.68 -10.12 -14.34
CA PHE A 24 -9.10 -10.39 -12.97
C PHE A 24 -10.51 -9.84 -12.69
N PRO A 25 -11.25 -10.44 -11.74
CA PRO A 25 -12.45 -9.80 -11.19
C PRO A 25 -12.10 -8.39 -10.68
N LYS A 26 -12.89 -7.37 -11.06
CA LYS A 26 -12.63 -5.96 -10.73
C LYS A 26 -12.29 -5.73 -9.25
N ALA A 27 -12.96 -6.44 -8.35
CA ALA A 27 -12.69 -6.35 -6.91
C ALA A 27 -11.26 -6.80 -6.55
N LYS A 28 -10.79 -7.91 -7.14
CA LYS A 28 -9.44 -8.45 -6.94
C LYS A 28 -8.37 -7.62 -7.63
N ALA A 29 -8.64 -7.10 -8.83
CA ALA A 29 -7.75 -6.17 -9.52
C ALA A 29 -7.53 -4.88 -8.70
N ARG A 30 -8.61 -4.31 -8.13
CA ARG A 30 -8.51 -3.12 -7.27
C ARG A 30 -7.74 -3.39 -5.98
N GLU A 31 -7.93 -4.55 -5.37
CA GLU A 31 -7.20 -4.97 -4.17
C GLU A 31 -5.70 -5.08 -4.44
N GLY A 32 -5.30 -5.80 -5.50
CA GLY A 32 -3.90 -5.94 -5.90
C GLY A 32 -3.25 -4.61 -6.27
N LEU A 33 -3.96 -3.73 -6.99
CA LEU A 33 -3.47 -2.39 -7.32
C LEU A 33 -3.24 -1.55 -6.06
N ALA A 34 -4.12 -1.63 -5.06
CA ALA A 34 -3.94 -0.91 -3.81
C ALA A 34 -2.70 -1.40 -3.03
N LEU A 35 -2.43 -2.70 -3.04
CA LEU A 35 -1.22 -3.28 -2.44
C LEU A 35 0.05 -2.78 -3.16
N ALA A 36 0.07 -2.86 -4.50
CA ALA A 36 1.21 -2.41 -5.29
C ALA A 36 1.52 -0.92 -5.10
N ILE A 37 0.50 -0.06 -5.02
CA ILE A 37 0.67 1.36 -4.68
C ILE A 37 1.26 1.51 -3.28
N GLY A 38 0.81 0.73 -2.31
CA GLY A 38 1.36 0.70 -0.96
C GLY A 38 2.85 0.37 -0.94
N ASP A 39 3.24 -0.69 -1.65
CA ASP A 39 4.64 -1.11 -1.75
C ASP A 39 5.51 -0.05 -2.43
N MET A 40 5.00 0.61 -3.49
CA MET A 40 5.71 1.71 -4.15
C MET A 40 5.92 2.90 -3.22
N VAL A 41 4.90 3.26 -2.42
CA VAL A 41 5.02 4.35 -1.43
C VAL A 41 6.04 3.96 -0.36
N GLU A 42 6.05 2.71 0.10
CA GLU A 42 7.02 2.19 1.06
C GLU A 42 8.47 2.32 0.55
N MET A 43 8.72 2.00 -0.72
CA MET A 43 10.04 2.17 -1.35
C MET A 43 10.55 3.62 -1.38
N THR A 44 9.70 4.59 -1.07
CA THR A 44 10.05 6.02 -1.03
C THR A 44 10.32 6.58 0.36
N ASN A 45 10.18 5.79 1.43
CA ASN A 45 10.30 6.28 2.81
C ASN A 45 11.66 6.92 3.13
N ASP A 46 12.74 6.38 2.56
CA ASP A 46 14.10 6.87 2.80
C ASP A 46 14.54 7.92 1.75
N TRP A 47 13.63 8.41 0.91
CA TRP A 47 13.97 9.40 -0.09
C TRP A 47 14.26 10.76 0.56
N SER A 48 15.25 11.46 0.03
CA SER A 48 15.56 12.81 0.49
C SER A 48 14.39 13.77 0.19
N PRO A 49 14.20 14.82 1.01
CA PRO A 49 13.15 15.82 0.76
C PRO A 49 13.24 16.46 -0.63
N SER A 50 14.47 16.65 -1.13
CA SER A 50 14.72 17.18 -2.48
C SER A 50 14.21 16.24 -3.59
N ARG A 51 14.35 14.92 -3.40
CA ARG A 51 13.86 13.91 -4.35
C ARG A 51 12.33 13.81 -4.30
N ILE A 52 11.75 13.84 -3.11
CA ILE A 52 10.29 13.89 -2.91
C ILE A 52 9.70 15.11 -3.62
N ALA A 53 10.29 16.30 -3.45
CA ALA A 53 9.81 17.53 -4.08
C ALA A 53 9.83 17.50 -5.62
N VAL A 54 10.77 16.78 -6.23
CA VAL A 54 10.80 16.59 -7.69
C VAL A 54 9.63 15.72 -8.15
N ILE A 55 9.38 14.63 -7.44
CA ILE A 55 8.35 13.65 -7.80
C ILE A 55 6.95 14.21 -7.51
N ASP A 56 6.78 14.91 -6.40
CA ASP A 56 5.54 15.63 -6.09
C ASP A 56 5.18 16.60 -7.21
N ARG A 57 6.16 17.33 -7.75
CA ARG A 57 5.91 18.25 -8.87
C ARG A 57 5.45 17.51 -10.12
N GLN A 58 6.12 16.40 -10.48
CA GLN A 58 5.77 15.61 -11.65
C GLN A 58 4.34 15.04 -11.54
N LEU A 59 4.01 14.45 -10.39
CA LEU A 59 2.66 13.92 -10.13
C LEU A 59 1.59 15.01 -10.23
N LEU A 60 1.86 16.19 -9.68
CA LEU A 60 0.92 17.32 -9.75
C LEU A 60 0.78 17.87 -11.18
N GLU A 61 1.86 17.92 -11.96
CA GLU A 61 1.83 18.31 -13.39
C GLU A 61 0.97 17.34 -14.22
N ASP A 62 0.97 16.06 -13.85
CA ASP A 62 0.12 15.02 -14.45
C ASP A 62 -1.33 14.99 -13.89
N GLY A 63 -1.68 15.91 -12.99
CA GLY A 63 -3.01 15.99 -12.36
C GLY A 63 -3.28 14.89 -11.33
N LEU A 64 -2.25 14.23 -10.81
CA LEU A 64 -2.31 13.21 -9.78
C LEU A 64 -2.03 13.82 -8.38
N PRO A 65 -2.46 13.17 -7.29
CA PRO A 65 -2.01 13.52 -5.95
C PRO A 65 -0.49 13.40 -5.81
N SER A 66 0.12 14.28 -5.03
CA SER A 66 1.55 14.21 -4.71
C SER A 66 1.88 12.98 -3.86
N LEU A 67 3.13 12.53 -3.89
CA LEU A 67 3.62 11.43 -3.05
C LEU A 67 3.49 11.80 -1.56
N SER A 68 3.79 13.05 -1.21
CA SER A 68 3.59 13.58 0.13
C SER A 68 2.13 13.48 0.60
N GLU A 69 1.16 13.79 -0.27
CA GLU A 69 -0.27 13.63 0.05
C GLU A 69 -0.66 12.17 0.25
N ILE A 70 -0.14 11.28 -0.59
CA ILE A 70 -0.40 9.83 -0.49
C ILE A 70 0.15 9.28 0.83
N GLN A 71 1.39 9.62 1.19
CA GLN A 71 2.01 9.25 2.48
C GLN A 71 1.20 9.78 3.67
N MET A 72 0.73 11.03 3.60
CA MET A 72 -0.10 11.64 4.65
C MET A 72 -1.45 10.93 4.83
N LEU A 73 -2.09 10.51 3.74
CA LEU A 73 -3.36 9.77 3.77
C LEU A 73 -3.19 8.41 4.45
N SER A 74 -2.09 7.71 4.18
CA SER A 74 -1.70 6.48 4.86
C SER A 74 -1.52 6.70 6.37
N GLY A 75 -0.82 7.77 6.77
CA GLY A 75 -0.66 8.15 8.18
C GLY A 75 -1.99 8.41 8.90
N LYS A 76 -2.94 9.13 8.26
CA LYS A 76 -4.28 9.37 8.82
C LYS A 76 -5.10 8.09 8.95
N ALA A 77 -4.98 7.18 8.00
CA ALA A 77 -5.65 5.88 8.05
C ALA A 77 -5.12 5.03 9.22
N VAL A 78 -3.80 4.99 9.42
CA VAL A 78 -3.18 4.32 10.58
C VAL A 78 -3.62 4.95 11.90
N ALA A 79 -3.59 6.28 12.01
CA ALA A 79 -4.06 6.98 13.21
C ALA A 79 -5.52 6.63 13.54
N ARG A 80 -6.38 6.48 12.52
CA ARG A 80 -7.77 6.04 12.70
C ARG A 80 -7.87 4.59 13.18
N ILE A 81 -7.06 3.68 12.63
CA ILE A 81 -7.00 2.26 13.05
C ILE A 81 -6.60 2.19 14.53
N ILE A 82 -5.54 2.89 14.92
CA ILE A 82 -5.04 2.93 16.29
C ILE A 82 -6.08 3.51 17.24
N ARG A 83 -6.68 4.67 16.90
CA ARG A 83 -7.72 5.31 17.72
C ARG A 83 -8.93 4.40 17.92
N ARG A 84 -9.30 3.65 16.88
CA ARG A 84 -10.42 2.72 16.90
C ARG A 84 -10.11 1.42 17.64
N GLY A 85 -8.84 1.05 17.74
CA GLY A 85 -8.40 -0.16 18.44
C GLY A 85 -8.86 -1.46 17.78
N THR A 86 -9.26 -1.45 16.50
CA THR A 86 -9.64 -2.67 15.77
C THR A 86 -9.29 -2.54 14.28
N ILE A 87 -8.84 -3.63 13.67
CA ILE A 87 -8.74 -3.81 12.21
C ILE A 87 -10.04 -4.47 11.73
N LYS A 88 -10.62 -3.96 10.65
CA LYS A 88 -11.92 -4.41 10.11
C LYS A 88 -11.81 -5.11 8.76
N THR A 89 -10.77 -4.82 7.99
CA THR A 89 -10.60 -5.31 6.63
C THR A 89 -9.17 -5.74 6.38
N ASP A 90 -8.97 -6.58 5.36
CA ASP A 90 -7.64 -7.01 4.94
C ASP A 90 -6.76 -5.82 4.53
N ALA A 91 -7.34 -4.81 3.87
CA ALA A 91 -6.63 -3.58 3.52
C ALA A 91 -6.12 -2.81 4.75
N GLU A 92 -6.91 -2.75 5.83
CA GLU A 92 -6.47 -2.15 7.10
C GLU A 92 -5.40 -3.02 7.79
N TYR A 93 -5.47 -4.35 7.64
CA TYR A 93 -4.46 -5.28 8.12
C TYR A 93 -3.11 -5.04 7.43
N TYR A 94 -3.08 -5.01 6.10
CA TYR A 94 -1.84 -4.80 5.36
C TYR A 94 -1.25 -3.41 5.62
N LEU A 95 -2.09 -2.37 5.69
CA LEU A 95 -1.62 -1.03 6.07
C LEU A 95 -1.01 -1.01 7.49
N ALA A 96 -1.67 -1.65 8.47
CA ALA A 96 -1.16 -1.71 9.84
C ALA A 96 0.13 -2.52 9.95
N ARG A 97 0.25 -3.64 9.21
CA ARG A 97 1.44 -4.49 9.17
C ARG A 97 2.63 -3.72 8.61
N ASN A 98 2.46 -3.13 7.43
CA ASN A 98 3.55 -2.41 6.77
C ASN A 98 4.04 -1.24 7.66
N VAL A 99 3.14 -0.48 8.29
CA VAL A 99 3.57 0.60 9.20
C VAL A 99 4.25 0.09 10.47
N ALA A 100 3.84 -1.06 11.03
CA ALA A 100 4.50 -1.67 12.18
C ALA A 100 5.90 -2.21 11.87
N GLU A 101 6.18 -2.60 10.63
CA GLU A 101 7.51 -3.05 10.20
C GLU A 101 8.47 -1.88 9.96
N LEU A 102 7.94 -0.73 9.52
CA LEU A 102 8.72 0.41 9.04
C LEU A 102 8.91 1.53 10.08
N SER A 103 8.06 1.60 11.09
CA SER A 103 8.13 2.62 12.13
C SER A 103 8.02 2.01 13.52
N SER A 104 8.90 2.46 14.41
CA SER A 104 8.76 2.18 15.85
C SER A 104 7.64 2.99 16.50
N GLU A 105 7.16 4.04 15.82
CA GLU A 105 6.04 4.85 16.28
C GLU A 105 4.75 4.01 16.22
N HIS A 106 4.19 3.75 17.39
CA HIS A 106 2.98 2.93 17.58
C HIS A 106 3.10 1.45 17.18
N GLN A 107 4.31 0.96 16.92
CA GLN A 107 4.58 -0.43 16.53
C GLN A 107 3.90 -1.46 17.44
N GLU A 108 4.11 -1.35 18.75
CA GLU A 108 3.53 -2.27 19.74
C GLU A 108 1.99 -2.32 19.66
N LYS A 109 1.36 -1.16 19.49
CA LYS A 109 -0.11 -1.07 19.34
C LYS A 109 -0.57 -1.71 18.03
N LEU A 110 0.14 -1.47 16.93
CA LEU A 110 -0.21 -2.03 15.63
C LEU A 110 -0.03 -3.56 15.61
N LEU A 111 1.06 -4.09 16.19
CA LEU A 111 1.30 -5.52 16.34
C LEU A 111 0.19 -6.20 17.16
N ALA A 112 -0.23 -5.59 18.27
CA ALA A 112 -1.33 -6.12 19.07
C ALA A 112 -2.64 -6.18 18.25
N LEU A 113 -2.95 -5.15 17.46
CA LEU A 113 -4.14 -5.14 16.60
C LEU A 113 -4.09 -6.18 15.48
N ILE A 114 -2.89 -6.41 14.92
CA ILE A 114 -2.62 -7.41 13.89
C ILE A 114 -2.88 -8.81 14.43
N GLU A 115 -2.36 -9.15 15.61
CA GLU A 115 -2.57 -10.47 16.21
C GLU A 115 -4.04 -10.73 16.54
N VAL A 116 -4.75 -9.72 17.05
CA VAL A 116 -6.20 -9.80 17.27
C VAL A 116 -6.97 -10.05 15.97
N TYR A 117 -6.54 -9.45 14.86
CA TYR A 117 -7.18 -9.65 13.57
C TYR A 117 -6.95 -11.06 13.01
N LYS A 118 -5.71 -11.58 13.10
CA LYS A 118 -5.35 -12.94 12.65
C LYS A 118 -6.06 -14.05 13.42
N ALA A 119 -6.48 -13.78 14.65
CA ALA A 119 -7.16 -14.74 15.51
C ALA A 119 -8.68 -14.87 15.25
N ARG A 120 -9.23 -14.11 14.29
CA ARG A 120 -10.65 -14.17 13.88
C ARG A 120 -10.87 -15.16 12.76
#